data_AF-A0A429HWX2-F1
#
_entry.id   AF-A0A429HWX2-F1
#
_cell.length_a   1.000
_cell.length_b   1.000
_cell.length_c   1.000
_cell.angle_alpha   90.00
_cell.angle_beta   90.00
_cell.angle_gamma   90.00
#
_symmetry.space_group_name_H-M   'P 1'
#
loop_
_entity.id
_entity.type
_entity.pdbx_description
1 polymer ?
#
loop_
_entity_poly.entity_id
_entity_poly.type
_entity_poly.pdbx_seq_one_letter_code
_entity_poly.pdbx_strand_id
1 'polypeptide(L)'
;TWTELMWLEYLVDRIGGPEVFAKIQGGDASAWGDPAVLKAAETVKELIDDGAFGSKFSSVSYVNGGAPAVFAKGKAAMHLMGSWEYSTQLGKFPSFAKNNLGWCAFPTVEGGTGDIRNVVGNPTNYWSVNSRTQNKDAAIAFLKDCASEAYAKALVANGDIPTTANAAKLLEASPNPEFATFQYEMVEKAPAFTLSWDQALGADIATPMLTEINKLFVGKSSPSQFVSALKELK
;
A
#
# COMPACT_ATOMS: atom_id res chain seq x y z
N THR A 1 4.18 -11.64 -2.65
CA THR A 1 3.60 -11.21 -1.35
C THR A 1 2.95 -9.85 -1.53
N TRP A 2 2.15 -9.38 -0.57
CA TRP A 2 1.53 -8.05 -0.67
C TRP A 2 2.55 -6.89 -0.61
N THR A 3 3.74 -7.11 -0.04
CA THR A 3 4.81 -6.10 -0.05
C THR A 3 5.45 -5.96 -1.44
N GLU A 4 5.51 -7.05 -2.20
CA GLU A 4 5.95 -7.04 -3.61
C GLU A 4 4.90 -6.37 -4.51
N LEU A 5 3.61 -6.63 -4.22
CA LEU A 5 2.47 -6.03 -4.92
C LEU A 5 2.52 -4.49 -4.96
N MET A 6 2.92 -3.82 -3.87
CA MET A 6 2.98 -2.35 -3.80
C MET A 6 3.78 -1.69 -4.95
N TRP A 7 4.83 -2.36 -5.44
CA TRP A 7 5.58 -1.87 -6.61
C TRP A 7 4.74 -1.89 -7.87
N LEU A 8 4.00 -2.99 -8.11
CA LEU A 8 3.12 -3.13 -9.26
C LEU A 8 1.94 -2.14 -9.19
N GLU A 9 1.39 -1.91 -7.99
CA GLU A 9 0.30 -0.94 -7.77
C GLU A 9 0.69 0.45 -8.26
N TYR A 10 1.82 0.96 -7.77
CA TYR A 10 2.31 2.28 -8.18
C TYR A 10 2.78 2.31 -9.63
N LEU A 11 3.47 1.27 -10.12
CA LEU A 11 3.95 1.25 -11.50
C LEU A 11 2.79 1.24 -12.51
N VAL A 12 1.76 0.42 -12.29
CA VAL A 12 0.59 0.39 -13.18
C VAL A 12 -0.14 1.73 -13.16
N ASP A 13 -0.36 2.33 -11.99
CA ASP A 13 -0.96 3.66 -11.90
C ASP A 13 -0.11 4.71 -12.63
N ARG A 14 1.20 4.79 -12.37
CA ARG A 14 2.07 5.78 -13.03
C ARG A 14 2.11 5.60 -14.54
N ILE A 15 2.14 4.37 -15.02
CA ILE A 15 2.26 4.06 -16.45
C ILE A 15 0.93 4.30 -17.19
N GLY A 16 -0.16 3.70 -16.73
CA GLY A 16 -1.45 3.65 -17.44
C GLY A 16 -2.60 4.42 -16.79
N GLY A 17 -2.39 4.96 -15.60
CA GLY A 17 -3.43 5.60 -14.80
C GLY A 17 -4.32 4.60 -14.02
N PRO A 18 -5.19 5.13 -13.15
CA PRO A 18 -6.00 4.32 -12.22
C PRO A 18 -7.07 3.50 -12.95
N GLU A 19 -7.48 3.92 -14.14
CA GLU A 19 -8.49 3.25 -14.97
C GLU A 19 -8.09 1.83 -15.39
N VAL A 20 -6.78 1.53 -15.47
CA VAL A 20 -6.30 0.18 -15.78
C VAL A 20 -6.75 -0.79 -14.69
N PHE A 21 -6.46 -0.47 -13.43
CA PHE A 21 -6.89 -1.31 -12.32
C PHE A 21 -8.39 -1.23 -12.05
N ALA A 22 -9.03 -0.09 -12.29
CA ALA A 22 -10.49 0.02 -12.14
C ALA A 22 -11.25 -0.97 -13.03
N LYS A 23 -10.81 -1.22 -14.27
CA LYS A 23 -11.39 -2.26 -15.16
C LYS A 23 -11.22 -3.66 -14.59
N ILE A 24 -10.01 -3.97 -14.10
CA ILE A 24 -9.68 -5.25 -13.47
C ILE A 24 -10.57 -5.48 -12.24
N GLN A 25 -10.65 -4.48 -11.36
CA GLN A 25 -11.52 -4.50 -10.18
C GLN A 25 -13.01 -4.64 -10.55
N GLY A 26 -13.42 -4.07 -11.69
CA GLY A 26 -14.76 -4.22 -12.26
C GLY A 26 -15.08 -5.62 -12.79
N GLY A 27 -14.13 -6.58 -12.71
CA GLY A 27 -14.31 -7.96 -13.14
C GLY A 27 -13.88 -8.25 -14.58
N ASP A 28 -13.28 -7.28 -15.27
CA ASP A 28 -12.71 -7.51 -16.60
C ASP A 28 -11.30 -8.11 -16.50
N ALA A 29 -11.22 -9.44 -16.45
CA ALA A 29 -9.94 -10.14 -16.45
C ALA A 29 -9.10 -9.88 -17.72
N SER A 30 -9.70 -9.46 -18.84
CA SER A 30 -8.95 -9.14 -20.05
C SER A 30 -8.10 -7.88 -19.88
N ALA A 31 -8.47 -6.99 -18.96
CA ALA A 31 -7.74 -5.76 -18.63
C ALA A 31 -6.37 -6.02 -17.99
N TRP A 32 -6.09 -7.23 -17.48
CA TRP A 32 -4.73 -7.64 -17.13
C TRP A 32 -3.77 -7.62 -18.33
N GLY A 33 -4.30 -7.70 -19.56
CA GLY A 33 -3.55 -7.58 -20.80
C GLY A 33 -3.22 -6.14 -21.22
N ASP A 34 -3.57 -5.13 -20.42
CA ASP A 34 -3.22 -3.74 -20.70
C ASP A 34 -1.68 -3.56 -20.78
N PRO A 35 -1.15 -2.80 -21.76
CA PRO A 35 0.29 -2.55 -21.90
C PRO A 35 0.95 -2.02 -20.62
N ALA A 36 0.23 -1.27 -19.78
CA ALA A 36 0.74 -0.76 -18.51
C ALA A 36 1.08 -1.88 -17.52
N VAL A 37 0.30 -2.98 -17.50
CA VAL A 37 0.57 -4.14 -16.63
C VAL A 37 1.83 -4.86 -17.08
N LEU A 38 2.00 -5.06 -18.39
CA LEU A 38 3.22 -5.66 -18.94
C LEU A 38 4.44 -4.78 -18.64
N LYS A 39 4.34 -3.47 -18.87
CA LYS A 39 5.45 -2.55 -18.63
C LYS A 39 5.82 -2.48 -17.15
N ALA A 40 4.85 -2.49 -16.24
CA ALA A 40 5.11 -2.57 -14.80
C ALA A 40 5.85 -3.85 -14.42
N ALA A 41 5.45 -5.00 -14.98
CA ALA A 41 6.12 -6.28 -14.74
C ALA A 41 7.55 -6.31 -15.31
N GLU A 42 7.79 -5.69 -16.47
CA GLU A 42 9.13 -5.50 -17.04
C GLU A 42 10.00 -4.62 -16.15
N THR A 43 9.48 -3.49 -15.67
CA THR A 43 10.22 -2.59 -14.76
C THR A 43 10.54 -3.27 -13.43
N VAL A 44 9.61 -4.05 -12.87
CA VAL A 44 9.91 -4.88 -11.68
C VAL A 44 11.05 -5.86 -11.95
N LYS A 45 11.02 -6.52 -13.10
CA LYS A 45 12.10 -7.44 -13.50
C LYS A 45 13.45 -6.72 -13.61
N GLU A 46 13.48 -5.54 -14.23
CA GLU A 46 14.70 -4.70 -14.32
C GLU A 46 15.25 -4.38 -12.92
N LEU A 47 14.40 -3.93 -11.99
CA LEU A 47 14.81 -3.64 -10.60
C LEU A 47 15.38 -4.87 -9.87
N ILE A 48 14.82 -6.05 -10.11
CA ILE A 48 15.31 -7.30 -9.52
C ILE A 48 16.67 -7.67 -10.11
N ASP A 49 16.80 -7.62 -11.44
CA ASP A 49 18.02 -7.98 -12.16
C ASP A 49 19.18 -7.02 -11.79
N ASP A 50 18.89 -5.73 -11.56
CA ASP A 50 19.84 -4.71 -11.09
C ASP A 50 20.17 -4.84 -9.60
N GLY A 51 19.54 -5.78 -8.89
CA GLY A 51 19.83 -6.06 -7.48
C GLY A 51 19.26 -5.02 -6.50
N ALA A 52 18.26 -4.24 -6.91
CA ALA A 52 17.64 -3.19 -6.07
C ALA A 52 17.08 -3.72 -4.74
N PHE A 53 16.69 -5.01 -4.71
CA PHE A 53 16.17 -5.70 -3.51
C PHE A 53 17.21 -6.60 -2.81
N GLY A 54 18.43 -6.69 -3.34
CA GLY A 54 19.42 -7.68 -2.94
C GLY A 54 19.02 -9.12 -3.28
N SER A 55 19.72 -10.12 -2.72
CA SER A 55 19.55 -11.54 -3.11
C SER A 55 18.65 -12.36 -2.17
N LYS A 56 18.19 -11.77 -1.06
CA LYS A 56 17.47 -12.51 0.01
C LYS A 56 16.08 -11.96 0.34
N PHE A 57 15.57 -10.99 -0.43
CA PHE A 57 14.30 -10.32 -0.13
C PHE A 57 13.13 -11.29 0.03
N SER A 58 13.08 -12.37 -0.75
CA SER A 58 12.00 -13.38 -0.69
C SER A 58 11.92 -14.13 0.64
N SER A 59 12.97 -14.08 1.46
CA SER A 59 13.00 -14.66 2.82
C SER A 59 12.86 -13.61 3.93
N VAL A 60 12.75 -12.32 3.57
CA VAL A 60 12.59 -11.23 4.54
C VAL A 60 11.11 -10.91 4.70
N SER A 61 10.59 -11.12 5.90
CA SER A 61 9.19 -10.83 6.21
C SER A 61 9.03 -9.41 6.73
N TYR A 62 7.96 -8.73 6.30
CA TYR A 62 7.50 -7.51 6.93
C TYR A 62 6.82 -7.79 8.29
N VAL A 63 5.99 -8.84 8.35
CA VAL A 63 5.10 -9.16 9.48
C VAL A 63 5.88 -9.38 10.79
N ASN A 64 7.05 -10.00 10.73
CA ASN A 64 7.89 -10.22 11.91
C ASN A 64 8.84 -9.04 12.22
N GLY A 65 8.76 -7.94 11.47
CA GLY A 65 9.64 -6.77 11.60
C GLY A 65 10.99 -6.90 10.89
N GLY A 66 11.21 -7.93 10.08
CA GLY A 66 12.45 -8.15 9.34
C GLY A 66 12.76 -7.03 8.34
N ALA A 67 11.82 -6.71 7.45
CA ALA A 67 12.00 -5.61 6.48
C ALA A 67 12.20 -4.24 7.16
N PRO A 68 11.34 -3.82 8.14
CA PRO A 68 11.58 -2.60 8.91
C PRO A 68 12.97 -2.55 9.57
N ALA A 69 13.46 -3.68 10.08
CA ALA A 69 14.77 -3.76 10.72
C ALA A 69 15.94 -3.64 9.72
N VAL A 70 15.82 -4.20 8.52
CA VAL A 70 16.82 -4.05 7.46
C VAL A 70 16.95 -2.57 7.10
N PHE A 71 15.83 -1.86 6.95
CA PHE A 71 15.82 -0.43 6.65
C PHE A 71 16.39 0.41 7.80
N ALA A 72 15.87 0.26 9.03
CA ALA A 72 16.30 1.04 10.19
C ALA A 72 17.78 0.86 10.57
N LYS A 73 18.38 -0.29 10.23
CA LYS A 73 19.80 -0.60 10.47
C LYS A 73 20.72 -0.16 9.32
N GLY A 74 20.21 0.60 8.36
CA GLY A 74 20.97 1.09 7.20
C GLY A 74 21.46 -0.03 6.28
N LYS A 75 20.74 -1.16 6.23
CA LYS A 75 21.03 -2.28 5.30
C LYS A 75 20.23 -2.19 4.00
N ALA A 76 19.21 -1.33 3.97
CA ALA A 76 18.54 -0.87 2.77
C ALA A 76 18.48 0.66 2.79
N ALA A 77 18.51 1.29 1.61
CA ALA A 77 18.45 2.75 1.47
C ALA A 77 17.02 3.29 1.46
N MET A 78 16.06 2.50 0.93
CA MET A 78 14.66 2.90 0.76
C MET A 78 13.74 1.72 1.09
N HIS A 79 12.49 2.01 1.44
CA HIS A 79 11.45 1.03 1.73
C HIS A 79 10.10 1.55 1.20
N LEU A 80 9.56 0.92 0.14
CA LEU A 80 8.20 1.20 -0.31
C LEU A 80 7.23 0.46 0.60
N MET A 81 6.41 1.19 1.36
CA MET A 81 5.48 0.62 2.32
C MET A 81 4.28 1.54 2.54
N GLY A 82 3.19 1.00 3.09
CA GLY A 82 2.09 1.82 3.60
C GLY A 82 2.51 2.69 4.78
N SER A 83 1.76 3.76 5.05
CA SER A 83 2.13 4.79 6.03
C SER A 83 2.25 4.29 7.47
N TRP A 84 1.64 3.15 7.79
CA TRP A 84 1.81 2.46 9.07
C TRP A 84 3.26 2.03 9.33
N GLU A 85 4.15 2.08 8.32
CA GLU A 85 5.59 1.94 8.53
C GLU A 85 6.14 3.00 9.48
N TYR A 86 5.60 4.22 9.50
CA TYR A 86 6.03 5.26 10.44
C TYR A 86 5.77 4.82 11.89
N SER A 87 4.54 4.42 12.23
CA SER A 87 4.18 3.95 13.57
C SER A 87 4.90 2.64 13.91
N THR A 88 5.13 1.76 12.93
CA THR A 88 5.95 0.54 13.08
C THR A 88 7.40 0.87 13.46
N GLN A 89 8.04 1.81 12.76
CA GLN A 89 9.39 2.27 13.03
C GLN A 89 9.48 3.00 14.37
N LEU A 90 8.49 3.83 14.70
CA LEU A 90 8.42 4.52 15.98
C LEU A 90 8.36 3.53 17.15
N GLY A 91 7.58 2.46 17.03
CA GLY A 91 7.46 1.43 18.05
C GLY A 91 8.69 0.52 18.19
N LYS A 92 9.36 0.17 17.09
CA LYS A 92 10.48 -0.80 17.09
C LYS A 92 11.87 -0.14 17.11
N PHE A 93 12.02 1.00 16.46
CA PHE A 93 13.28 1.72 16.25
C PHE A 93 13.09 3.23 16.48
N PRO A 94 12.66 3.67 17.69
CA PRO A 94 12.23 5.05 17.94
C PRO A 94 13.30 6.10 17.63
N SER A 95 14.58 5.78 17.86
CA SER A 95 15.68 6.70 17.53
C SER A 95 15.82 6.89 16.02
N PHE A 96 15.66 5.83 15.22
CA PHE A 96 15.67 5.93 13.77
C PHE A 96 14.44 6.72 13.27
N ALA A 97 13.24 6.38 13.75
CA ALA A 97 12.00 7.04 13.35
C ALA A 97 11.99 8.55 13.62
N LYS A 98 12.60 9.00 14.73
CA LYS A 98 12.61 10.41 15.12
C LYS A 98 13.67 11.25 14.40
N ASN A 99 14.79 10.63 14.02
CA ASN A 99 15.97 11.38 13.59
C ASN A 99 16.38 11.13 12.13
N ASN A 100 16.08 9.94 11.60
CA ASN A 100 16.68 9.44 10.36
C ASN A 100 15.67 8.85 9.36
N LEU A 101 14.38 8.76 9.72
CA LEU A 101 13.34 8.28 8.83
C LEU A 101 12.81 9.44 7.99
N GLY A 102 13.08 9.40 6.68
CA GLY A 102 12.48 10.28 5.68
C GLY A 102 11.36 9.60 4.91
N TRP A 103 10.60 10.40 4.17
CA TRP A 103 9.50 9.94 3.32
C TRP A 103 9.39 10.80 2.06
N CYS A 104 8.85 10.23 1.00
CA CYS A 104 8.52 10.92 -0.24
C CYS A 104 7.37 10.19 -0.95
N ALA A 105 6.75 10.85 -1.93
CA ALA A 105 5.79 10.20 -2.81
C ALA A 105 6.51 9.23 -3.75
N PHE A 106 5.78 8.23 -4.25
CA PHE A 106 6.31 7.37 -5.32
C PHE A 106 6.63 8.22 -6.57
N PRO A 107 7.81 8.03 -7.19
CA PRO A 107 8.29 8.89 -8.25
C PRO A 107 7.44 8.82 -9.51
N THR A 108 7.71 9.75 -10.43
CA THR A 108 7.17 9.70 -11.79
C THR A 108 7.82 8.58 -12.60
N VAL A 109 7.10 8.00 -13.56
CA VAL A 109 7.65 7.08 -14.56
C VAL A 109 7.66 7.79 -15.91
N GLU A 110 8.81 7.79 -16.60
CA GLU A 110 8.95 8.45 -17.90
C GLU A 110 7.97 7.85 -18.92
N GLY A 111 7.26 8.73 -19.65
CA GLY A 111 6.22 8.33 -20.61
C GLY A 111 4.92 7.82 -19.97
N GLY A 112 4.82 7.81 -18.64
CA GLY A 112 3.61 7.43 -17.92
C GLY A 112 2.48 8.45 -18.09
N THR A 113 1.24 7.95 -18.06
CA THR A 113 0.01 8.74 -18.25
C THR A 113 -0.79 8.95 -16.97
N GLY A 114 -0.44 8.27 -15.88
CA GLY A 114 -1.08 8.46 -14.58
C GLY A 114 -0.75 9.82 -13.97
N ASP A 115 -1.72 10.43 -13.28
CA ASP A 115 -1.44 11.64 -12.50
C ASP A 115 -0.47 11.29 -11.37
N ILE A 116 0.65 12.01 -11.30
CA ILE A 116 1.75 11.75 -10.36
C ILE A 116 1.32 11.93 -8.90
N ARG A 117 0.16 12.55 -8.65
CA ARG A 117 -0.43 12.75 -7.33
C ARG A 117 -1.34 11.59 -6.91
N ASN A 118 -1.68 10.67 -7.81
CA ASN A 118 -2.43 9.49 -7.44
C ASN A 118 -1.68 8.66 -6.39
N VAL A 119 -2.44 8.06 -5.49
CA VAL A 119 -1.94 7.22 -4.42
C VAL A 119 -2.58 5.84 -4.48
N VAL A 120 -1.86 4.84 -3.96
CA VAL A 120 -2.33 3.46 -3.79
C VAL A 120 -2.12 3.05 -2.34
N GLY A 121 -2.92 2.10 -1.86
CA GLY A 121 -2.80 1.58 -0.49
C GLY A 121 -4.16 1.39 0.17
N ASN A 122 -4.22 1.60 1.49
CA ASN A 122 -5.43 1.45 2.27
C ASN A 122 -5.95 2.82 2.72
N PRO A 123 -7.12 3.29 2.24
CA PRO A 123 -7.72 4.55 2.70
C PRO A 123 -7.93 4.54 4.22
N THR A 124 -8.42 3.41 4.75
CA THR A 124 -8.46 3.07 6.16
C THR A 124 -8.79 1.57 6.30
N ASN A 125 -8.83 1.07 7.54
CA ASN A 125 -9.46 -0.21 7.86
C ASN A 125 -10.91 0.02 8.32
N TYR A 126 -11.77 -0.95 8.06
CA TYR A 126 -13.21 -0.82 8.35
C TYR A 126 -13.69 -1.88 9.34
N TRP A 127 -14.61 -1.48 10.21
CA TRP A 127 -15.42 -2.40 11.00
C TRP A 127 -16.70 -2.76 10.23
N SER A 128 -16.90 -4.04 9.97
CA SER A 128 -18.15 -4.58 9.41
C SER A 128 -18.99 -5.23 10.50
N VAL A 129 -20.31 -4.99 10.50
CA VAL A 129 -21.22 -5.57 11.48
C VAL A 129 -21.81 -6.88 10.94
N ASN A 130 -21.59 -7.99 11.65
CA ASN A 130 -22.17 -9.28 11.29
C ASN A 130 -23.71 -9.21 11.37
N SER A 131 -24.40 -9.55 10.27
CA SER A 131 -25.87 -9.49 10.19
C SER A 131 -26.58 -10.32 11.26
N ARG A 132 -25.92 -11.38 11.76
CA ARG A 132 -26.42 -12.29 12.81
C ARG A 132 -26.18 -11.80 14.23
N THR A 133 -25.54 -10.65 14.44
CA THR A 133 -25.35 -10.11 15.79
C THR A 133 -26.70 -9.89 16.47
N GLN A 134 -26.80 -10.31 17.73
CA GLN A 134 -28.00 -10.18 18.55
C GLN A 134 -28.12 -8.79 19.17
N ASN A 135 -27.03 -8.01 19.21
CA ASN A 135 -27.02 -6.67 19.78
C ASN A 135 -26.43 -5.66 18.78
N LYS A 136 -27.25 -5.25 17.81
CA LYS A 136 -26.87 -4.26 16.78
C LYS A 136 -26.63 -2.89 17.38
N ASP A 137 -27.39 -2.50 18.41
CA ASP A 137 -27.27 -1.19 19.04
C ASP A 137 -25.93 -1.01 19.74
N ALA A 138 -25.44 -2.02 20.47
CA ALA A 138 -24.11 -1.98 21.07
C ALA A 138 -22.99 -1.93 20.01
N ALA A 139 -23.13 -2.69 18.91
CA ALA A 139 -22.18 -2.62 17.81
C ALA A 139 -22.12 -1.22 17.20
N ILE A 140 -23.29 -0.60 16.91
CA ILE A 140 -23.37 0.76 16.38
C ILE A 140 -22.84 1.78 17.40
N ALA A 141 -23.09 1.61 18.70
CA ALA A 141 -22.55 2.47 19.74
C ALA A 141 -21.02 2.45 19.77
N PHE A 142 -20.39 1.28 19.61
CA PHE A 142 -18.95 1.16 19.45
C PHE A 142 -18.45 1.84 18.17
N LEU A 143 -19.13 1.66 17.03
CA LEU A 143 -18.75 2.32 15.77
C LEU A 143 -18.78 3.85 15.86
N LYS A 144 -19.70 4.42 16.65
CA LYS A 144 -19.73 5.87 16.91
C LYS A 144 -18.48 6.35 17.65
N ASP A 145 -17.88 5.52 18.49
CA ASP A 145 -16.61 5.87 19.15
C ASP A 145 -15.46 5.98 18.16
N CYS A 146 -15.47 5.22 17.06
CA CYS A 146 -14.45 5.36 16.00
C CYS A 146 -14.45 6.75 15.32
N ALA A 147 -15.53 7.52 15.46
CA ALA A 147 -15.62 8.91 15.01
C ALA A 147 -15.40 9.94 16.14
N SER A 148 -15.12 9.48 17.36
CA SER A 148 -14.91 10.35 18.52
C SER A 148 -13.56 11.06 18.46
N GLU A 149 -13.48 12.25 19.07
CA GLU A 149 -12.22 12.97 19.20
C GLU A 149 -11.19 12.19 20.03
N ALA A 150 -11.64 11.40 21.01
CA ALA A 150 -10.77 10.56 21.83
C ALA A 150 -10.09 9.48 20.98
N TYR A 151 -10.85 8.79 20.13
CA TYR A 151 -10.31 7.78 19.22
C TYR A 151 -9.35 8.39 18.19
N ALA A 152 -9.72 9.52 17.59
CA ALA A 152 -8.85 10.23 16.65
C ALA A 152 -7.53 10.69 17.30
N LYS A 153 -7.57 11.20 18.54
CA LYS A 153 -6.35 11.55 19.30
C LYS A 153 -5.48 10.33 19.60
N ALA A 154 -6.09 9.17 19.89
CA ALA A 154 -5.33 7.94 20.12
C ALA A 154 -4.57 7.48 18.87
N LEU A 155 -5.19 7.57 17.69
CA LEU A 155 -4.54 7.28 16.40
C LEU A 155 -3.37 8.25 16.13
N VAL A 156 -3.59 9.56 16.31
CA VAL A 156 -2.52 10.56 16.14
C VAL A 156 -1.36 10.30 17.09
N ALA A 157 -1.63 9.99 18.36
CA ALA A 157 -0.59 9.67 19.34
C ALA A 157 0.21 8.40 18.99
N ASN A 158 -0.41 7.45 18.28
CA ASN A 158 0.27 6.26 17.74
C ASN A 158 1.15 6.59 16.51
N GLY A 159 1.01 7.77 15.91
CA GLY A 159 1.66 8.16 14.66
C GLY A 159 0.85 7.83 13.41
N ASP A 160 -0.43 7.48 13.56
CA ASP A 160 -1.34 7.24 12.45
C ASP A 160 -2.15 8.51 12.11
N ILE A 161 -2.65 8.59 10.88
CA ILE A 161 -3.43 9.73 10.39
C ILE A 161 -4.92 9.34 10.36
N PRO A 162 -5.76 9.91 11.24
CA PRO A 162 -7.18 9.57 11.29
C PRO A 162 -7.90 9.99 10.01
N THR A 163 -8.96 9.25 9.67
CA THR A 163 -9.90 9.62 8.57
C THR A 163 -11.16 10.32 9.08
N THR A 164 -11.15 10.78 10.33
CA THR A 164 -12.26 11.55 10.91
C THR A 164 -12.30 12.96 10.31
N ALA A 165 -13.50 13.56 10.23
CA ALA A 165 -13.68 14.89 9.62
C ALA A 165 -12.87 16.01 10.32
N ASN A 166 -12.46 15.81 11.57
CA ASN A 166 -11.63 16.75 12.33
C ASN A 166 -10.12 16.43 12.30
N ALA A 167 -9.67 15.41 11.55
CA ALA A 167 -8.30 14.91 11.57
C ALA A 167 -7.25 16.02 11.36
N ALA A 168 -7.46 16.91 10.39
CA ALA A 168 -6.56 18.02 10.09
C ALA A 168 -6.21 18.89 11.31
N LYS A 169 -7.18 19.09 12.23
CA LYS A 169 -6.98 19.92 13.44
C LYS A 169 -6.18 19.21 14.53
N LEU A 170 -5.97 17.90 14.40
CA LEU A 170 -5.32 17.06 15.40
C LEU A 170 -3.86 16.75 15.05
N LEU A 171 -3.44 16.97 13.79
CA LEU A 171 -2.14 16.49 13.28
C LEU A 171 -0.92 17.13 13.98
N GLU A 172 -1.07 18.35 14.51
CA GLU A 172 -0.04 19.02 15.33
C GLU A 172 0.37 18.22 16.57
N ALA A 173 -0.50 17.34 17.07
CA ALA A 173 -0.21 16.47 18.21
C ALA A 173 0.51 15.16 17.81
N SER A 174 0.77 14.95 16.52
CA SER A 174 1.50 13.77 16.03
C SER A 174 2.92 13.72 16.59
N PRO A 175 3.49 12.51 16.83
CA PRO A 175 4.92 12.33 17.06
C PRO A 175 5.81 12.96 15.97
N ASN A 176 5.28 13.14 14.77
CA ASN A 176 5.88 13.93 13.70
C ASN A 176 4.78 14.68 12.91
N PRO A 177 4.51 15.96 13.23
CA PRO A 177 3.49 16.76 12.56
C PRO A 177 3.79 17.02 11.07
N GLU A 178 5.06 17.07 10.69
CA GLU A 178 5.47 17.26 9.29
C GLU A 178 5.06 16.05 8.45
N PHE A 179 5.36 14.83 8.92
CA PHE A 179 4.91 13.58 8.27
C PHE A 179 3.38 13.51 8.20
N ALA A 180 2.71 13.83 9.31
CA ALA A 180 1.26 13.76 9.40
C ALA A 180 0.57 14.71 8.40
N THR A 181 1.05 15.94 8.32
CA THR A 181 0.55 16.95 7.38
C THR A 181 0.87 16.56 5.93
N PHE A 182 2.09 16.09 5.66
CA PHE A 182 2.49 15.60 4.35
C PHE A 182 1.56 14.49 3.84
N GLN A 183 1.28 13.48 4.67
CA GLN A 183 0.40 12.38 4.28
C GLN A 183 -1.04 12.85 4.08
N TYR A 184 -1.58 13.66 5.00
CA TYR A 184 -2.94 14.19 4.90
C TYR A 184 -3.14 14.95 3.59
N GLU A 185 -2.23 15.89 3.29
CA GLU A 185 -2.30 16.69 2.07
C GLU A 185 -2.10 15.85 0.80
N MET A 186 -1.22 14.83 0.84
CA MET A 186 -1.03 13.93 -0.29
C MET A 186 -2.34 13.23 -0.65
N VAL A 187 -3.04 12.68 0.35
CA VAL A 187 -4.33 12.01 0.14
C VAL A 187 -5.41 13.00 -0.28
N GLU A 188 -5.49 14.17 0.35
CA GLU A 188 -6.48 15.21 0.00
C GLU A 188 -6.33 15.69 -1.45
N LYS A 189 -5.09 15.82 -1.94
CA LYS A 189 -4.78 16.32 -3.28
C LYS A 189 -4.77 15.22 -4.36
N ALA A 190 -4.89 13.95 -3.98
CA ALA A 190 -4.84 12.82 -4.91
C ALA A 190 -6.12 12.74 -5.76
N PRO A 191 -6.03 12.79 -7.10
CA PRO A 191 -7.20 12.60 -7.96
C PRO A 191 -7.82 11.21 -7.83
N ALA A 192 -6.99 10.20 -7.56
CA ALA A 192 -7.43 8.83 -7.28
C ALA A 192 -6.67 8.24 -6.08
N PHE A 193 -7.39 7.43 -5.30
CA PHE A 193 -6.84 6.57 -4.26
C PHE A 193 -7.26 5.13 -4.56
N THR A 194 -6.37 4.36 -5.19
CA THR A 194 -6.62 2.95 -5.52
C THR A 194 -6.41 2.08 -4.28
N LEU A 195 -7.45 1.33 -3.88
CA LEU A 195 -7.35 0.36 -2.80
C LEU A 195 -6.35 -0.75 -3.18
N SER A 196 -5.54 -1.20 -2.22
CA SER A 196 -4.58 -2.29 -2.44
C SER A 196 -5.25 -3.49 -3.11
N TRP A 197 -4.60 -4.05 -4.14
CA TRP A 197 -5.28 -4.94 -5.07
C TRP A 197 -5.77 -6.22 -4.40
N ASP A 198 -5.04 -6.73 -3.42
CA ASP A 198 -5.39 -7.92 -2.65
C ASP A 198 -6.57 -7.69 -1.69
N GLN A 199 -6.93 -6.43 -1.40
CA GLN A 199 -8.13 -6.04 -0.65
C GLN A 199 -9.28 -5.62 -1.58
N ALA A 200 -8.95 -5.05 -2.74
CA ALA A 200 -9.91 -4.60 -3.74
C ALA A 200 -10.54 -5.77 -4.51
N LEU A 201 -9.80 -6.88 -4.65
CA LEU A 201 -10.25 -8.10 -5.31
C LEU A 201 -10.74 -9.12 -4.27
N GLY A 202 -11.70 -9.95 -4.66
CA GLY A 202 -12.15 -11.08 -3.84
C GLY A 202 -11.03 -12.09 -3.60
N ALA A 203 -11.08 -12.81 -2.48
CA ALA A 203 -10.03 -13.76 -2.07
C ALA A 203 -9.69 -14.81 -3.14
N ASP A 204 -10.68 -15.20 -3.95
CA ASP A 204 -10.55 -16.17 -5.04
C ASP A 204 -9.62 -15.68 -6.17
N ILE A 205 -9.51 -14.36 -6.35
CA ILE A 205 -8.60 -13.73 -7.32
C ILE A 205 -7.32 -13.25 -6.61
N ALA A 206 -7.46 -12.64 -5.44
CA ALA A 206 -6.33 -12.05 -4.70
C ALA A 206 -5.25 -13.08 -4.33
N THR A 207 -5.65 -14.28 -3.88
CA THR A 207 -4.68 -15.32 -3.47
C THR A 207 -3.86 -15.85 -4.65
N PRO A 208 -4.48 -16.27 -5.78
CA PRO A 208 -3.74 -16.61 -6.99
C PRO A 208 -2.91 -15.45 -7.55
N MET A 209 -3.44 -14.23 -7.57
CA MET A 209 -2.69 -13.04 -8.01
C MET A 209 -1.39 -12.86 -7.21
N LEU A 210 -1.46 -12.94 -5.88
CA LEU A 210 -0.27 -12.84 -5.02
C LEU A 210 0.74 -13.98 -5.27
N THR A 211 0.27 -15.15 -5.70
CA THR A 211 1.11 -16.27 -6.13
C THR A 211 1.87 -15.93 -7.42
N GLU A 212 1.17 -15.39 -8.43
CA GLU A 212 1.80 -14.99 -9.69
C GLU A 212 2.77 -13.82 -9.52
N ILE A 213 2.45 -12.85 -8.66
CA ILE A 213 3.36 -11.77 -8.27
C ILE A 213 4.64 -12.34 -7.67
N ASN A 214 4.53 -13.30 -6.74
CA ASN A 214 5.72 -13.90 -6.16
C ASN A 214 6.57 -14.63 -7.22
N LYS A 215 5.94 -15.36 -8.15
CA LYS A 215 6.66 -16.03 -9.23
C LYS A 215 7.41 -15.05 -10.13
N LEU A 216 6.82 -13.89 -10.45
CA LEU A 216 7.52 -12.80 -11.16
C LEU A 216 8.75 -12.36 -10.36
N PHE A 217 8.56 -12.03 -9.08
CA PHE A 217 9.63 -11.50 -8.22
C PHE A 217 10.79 -12.48 -8.00
N VAL A 218 10.49 -13.78 -7.87
CA VAL A 218 11.52 -14.81 -7.69
C VAL A 218 12.04 -15.39 -9.01
N GLY A 219 11.71 -14.77 -10.16
CA GLY A 219 12.21 -15.16 -11.47
C GLY A 219 11.66 -16.47 -12.05
N LYS A 220 10.54 -16.98 -11.49
CA LYS A 220 9.84 -18.17 -11.99
C LYS A 220 8.87 -17.88 -13.15
N SER A 221 8.59 -16.60 -13.41
CA SER A 221 7.75 -16.16 -14.52
C SER A 221 8.38 -14.94 -15.20
N SER A 222 8.42 -14.94 -16.54
CA SER A 222 8.69 -13.72 -17.31
C SER A 222 7.52 -12.72 -17.16
N PRO A 223 7.73 -11.42 -17.47
CA PRO A 223 6.64 -10.44 -17.51
C PRO A 223 5.45 -10.88 -18.38
N SER A 224 5.71 -11.46 -19.56
CA SER A 224 4.66 -11.98 -20.45
C SER A 224 3.92 -13.20 -19.89
N GLN A 225 4.63 -14.11 -19.21
CA GLN A 225 4.00 -15.26 -18.53
C GLN A 225 3.14 -14.79 -17.36
N PHE A 226 3.63 -13.81 -16.59
CA PHE A 226 2.88 -13.19 -15.48
C PHE A 226 1.56 -12.59 -15.98
N VAL A 227 1.60 -11.73 -17.00
CA VAL A 227 0.39 -11.15 -17.60
C VAL A 227 -0.57 -12.23 -18.11
N SER A 228 -0.03 -13.25 -18.78
CA SER A 228 -0.85 -14.36 -19.30
C SER A 228 -1.54 -15.13 -18.18
N ALA A 229 -0.85 -15.39 -17.06
CA ALA A 229 -1.41 -16.07 -15.91
C ALA A 229 -2.51 -15.23 -15.22
N LEU A 230 -2.31 -13.92 -15.11
CA LEU A 230 -3.30 -13.03 -14.50
C LEU A 230 -4.60 -12.95 -15.31
N LYS A 231 -4.53 -12.99 -16.64
CA LYS A 231 -5.71 -13.00 -17.52
C LYS A 231 -6.59 -14.25 -17.35
N GLU A 232 -6.05 -15.33 -16.81
CA GLU A 232 -6.78 -16.59 -16.58
C GLU A 232 -7.45 -16.63 -15.20
N LEU A 233 -7.25 -15.61 -14.35
CA LEU A 233 -7.94 -15.51 -13.06
C LEU A 233 -9.43 -15.23 -13.28
N LYS A 234 -10.27 -15.94 -12.52
CA LYS A 234 -11.74 -15.87 -12.58
C LYS A 234 -12.32 -15.59 -11.21
#